data_AF-A0A963EVH9-F1
#
_entry.id   AF-A0A963EVH9-F1
#
_cell.length_a   1.000
_cell.length_b   1.000
_cell.length_c   1.000
_cell.angle_alpha   90.00
_cell.angle_beta   90.00
_cell.angle_gamma   90.00
#
_symmetry.space_group_name_H-M   'P 1'
#
loop_
_entity.id
_entity.type
_entity.pdbx_description
1 polymer ?
#
loop_
_entity_poly.entity_id
_entity_poly.type
_entity_poly.pdbx_seq_one_letter_code
_entity_poly.pdbx_strand_id
1 'polypeptide(L)'
;MITTDDPLLALIVRFVISEERDKRIDEEFIQRQLATMREYLERFPTAEKQSRAMEWIERHAANYRQEWQKQVLPRQAAEKRCSDCPLAATGGEQHCDIHREWIQLLQNYLKNQIDSRVYVQEALELLRRHKDQLRFRQANRVHENRGDLSCHVSPERAG
;
A
#
# COMPACT_ATOMS: atom_id res chain seq x y z
N MET A 1 7.97 18.33 1.52
CA MET A 1 9.06 17.37 1.24
C MET A 1 9.15 16.44 2.44
N ILE A 2 8.78 15.17 2.28
CA ILE A 2 8.92 14.18 3.35
C ILE A 2 10.40 13.80 3.39
N THR A 3 11.11 14.09 4.48
CA THR A 3 12.42 13.50 4.75
C THR A 3 12.18 12.13 5.36
N THR A 4 12.23 11.11 4.51
CA THR A 4 12.22 9.71 4.94
C THR A 4 13.67 9.25 5.04
N ASP A 5 14.10 8.82 6.22
CA ASP A 5 15.47 8.30 6.45
C ASP A 5 15.69 6.92 5.80
N ASP A 6 14.62 6.35 5.24
CA ASP A 6 14.58 5.13 4.46
C ASP A 6 14.41 5.44 2.96
N PRO A 7 15.47 5.24 2.14
CA PRO A 7 15.42 5.50 0.71
C PRO A 7 14.38 4.68 -0.05
N LEU A 8 14.14 3.42 0.33
CA LEU A 8 13.16 2.57 -0.34
C LEU A 8 11.75 3.08 -0.04
N LEU A 9 11.48 3.41 1.21
CA LEU A 9 10.19 3.97 1.59
C LEU A 9 9.91 5.31 0.91
N ALA A 10 10.94 6.16 0.76
CA ALA A 10 10.83 7.41 0.00
C ALA A 10 10.36 7.15 -1.45
N LEU A 11 10.89 6.12 -2.11
CA LEU A 11 10.48 5.73 -3.45
C LEU A 11 9.04 5.20 -3.50
N ILE A 12 8.66 4.35 -2.55
CA ILE A 12 7.28 3.81 -2.47
C ILE A 12 6.27 4.93 -2.33
N VAL A 13 6.50 5.86 -1.40
CA VAL A 13 5.59 7.00 -1.17
C VAL A 13 5.48 7.86 -2.42
N ARG A 14 6.62 8.20 -3.05
CA ARG A 14 6.67 9.11 -4.20
C ARG A 14 6.03 8.52 -5.47
N PHE A 15 6.27 7.25 -5.75
CA PHE A 15 5.93 6.66 -7.05
C PHE A 15 4.74 5.71 -7.00
N VAL A 16 4.38 5.19 -5.83
CA VAL A 16 3.33 4.16 -5.71
C VAL A 16 2.09 4.70 -4.99
N ILE A 17 2.26 5.42 -3.89
CA ILE A 17 1.13 5.89 -3.07
C ILE A 17 0.59 7.25 -3.56
N SER A 18 1.45 8.06 -4.18
CA SER A 18 1.20 9.47 -4.58
C SER A 18 0.95 10.40 -3.38
N GLU A 19 1.41 11.65 -3.49
CA GLU A 19 1.41 12.63 -2.37
C GLU A 19 0.02 13.20 -1.98
N GLU A 20 -1.08 12.61 -2.45
CA GLU A 20 -2.43 13.02 -2.04
C GLU A 20 -2.67 12.60 -0.59
N ARG A 21 -2.19 13.45 0.32
CA ARG A 21 -2.33 13.27 1.75
C ARG A 21 -3.80 13.25 2.13
N ASP A 22 -4.20 12.24 2.90
CA ASP A 22 -5.51 12.28 3.54
C ASP A 22 -5.39 13.20 4.75
N LYS A 23 -5.83 14.45 4.55
CA LYS A 23 -5.78 15.50 5.56
C LYS A 23 -6.46 15.09 6.87
N ARG A 24 -7.45 14.19 6.82
CA ARG A 24 -8.18 13.73 8.02
C ARG A 24 -7.32 12.81 8.87
N ILE A 25 -6.61 11.87 8.25
CA ILE A 25 -5.72 10.94 8.97
C ILE A 25 -4.54 11.72 9.58
N ASP A 26 -4.02 12.69 8.84
CA ASP A 26 -2.97 13.58 9.34
C ASP A 26 -3.42 14.38 10.57
N GLU A 27 -4.63 14.93 10.54
CA GLU A 27 -5.17 15.73 11.64
C GLU A 27 -5.39 14.91 12.91
N GLU A 28 -6.00 13.73 12.82
CA GLU A 28 -6.20 12.84 13.97
C GLU A 28 -4.87 12.45 14.63
N PHE A 29 -3.86 12.10 13.82
CA PHE A 29 -2.53 11.76 14.33
C PHE A 29 -1.88 12.96 15.03
N ILE A 30 -1.89 14.14 14.39
CA ILE A 30 -1.29 15.36 14.94
C ILE A 30 -1.97 15.75 16.27
N GLN A 31 -3.29 15.70 16.34
CA GLN A 31 -4.04 16.03 17.57
C GLN A 31 -3.65 15.10 18.73
N ARG A 32 -3.49 13.80 18.46
CA ARG A 32 -3.04 12.84 19.48
C ARG A 32 -1.64 13.18 20.00
N GLN A 33 -0.69 13.48 19.11
CA GLN A 33 0.67 13.84 19.53
C GLN A 33 0.71 15.17 20.29
N LEU A 34 -0.08 16.15 19.86
CA LEU A 34 -0.22 17.43 20.57
C LEU A 34 -0.81 17.24 21.97
N ALA A 35 -1.80 16.36 22.13
CA ALA A 35 -2.38 16.04 23.43
C ALA A 35 -1.33 15.41 24.37
N THR A 36 -0.57 14.42 23.88
CA THR A 36 0.51 13.80 24.66
C THR A 36 1.59 14.79 25.06
N MET A 37 1.99 15.68 24.15
CA MET A 37 2.97 16.73 24.47
C MET A 37 2.42 17.72 25.51
N ARG A 38 1.15 18.13 25.40
CA ARG A 38 0.52 19.02 26.40
C ARG A 38 0.49 18.38 27.78
N GLU A 39 0.10 17.12 27.88
CA GLU A 39 0.08 16.38 29.15
C GLU A 39 1.47 16.30 29.79
N TYR A 40 2.52 16.10 28.99
CA TYR A 40 3.90 16.16 29.47
C TYR A 40 4.27 17.55 29.99
N LEU A 41 3.92 18.61 29.25
CA LEU A 41 4.27 19.99 29.60
C LEU A 41 3.54 20.52 30.84
N GLU A 42 2.35 20.00 31.18
CA GLU A 42 1.63 20.39 32.40
C GLU A 42 2.38 20.06 33.70
N ARG A 43 3.40 19.20 33.65
CA ARG A 43 4.23 18.85 34.80
C ARG A 43 5.29 19.90 35.13
N PHE A 44 5.45 20.92 34.29
CA PHE A 44 6.50 21.92 34.41
C PHE A 44 5.92 23.34 34.63
N PRO A 45 6.64 24.21 35.36
CA PRO A 45 6.27 25.62 35.49
C PRO A 45 6.26 26.33 34.14
N THR A 46 5.42 27.37 34.00
CA THR A 46 5.28 28.14 32.74
C THR A 46 6.61 28.65 32.20
N ALA A 47 7.54 29.06 33.07
CA ALA A 47 8.87 29.53 32.67
C ALA A 47 9.71 28.45 31.97
N GLU A 48 9.48 27.17 32.28
CA GLU A 48 10.22 26.03 31.71
C GLU A 48 9.51 25.38 30.51
N LYS A 49 8.19 25.58 30.37
CA LYS A 49 7.37 24.90 29.34
C LYS A 49 7.95 25.05 27.93
N GLN A 50 8.46 26.23 27.56
CA GLN A 50 9.04 26.44 26.23
C GLN A 50 10.33 25.63 26.00
N SER A 51 11.26 25.64 26.97
CA SER A 51 12.49 24.86 26.87
C SER A 51 12.20 23.36 26.82
N ARG A 52 11.23 22.90 27.64
CA ARG A 52 10.81 21.48 27.68
C ARG A 52 10.11 21.05 26.40
N ALA A 53 9.36 21.94 25.75
CA ALA A 53 8.73 21.67 24.46
C ALA A 53 9.78 21.43 23.36
N MET A 54 10.84 22.24 23.33
CA MET A 54 11.93 22.06 22.37
C MET A 54 12.67 20.74 22.60
N GLU A 55 13.03 20.43 23.85
CA GLU A 55 13.66 19.15 24.22
C GLU A 55 12.79 17.95 23.80
N TRP A 56 11.48 18.05 24.00
CA TRP A 56 10.53 17.02 23.58
C TRP A 56 10.52 16.85 22.06
N ILE A 57 10.44 17.94 21.30
CA ILE A 57 10.44 17.88 19.83
C ILE A 57 11.74 17.23 19.32
N GLU A 58 12.89 17.66 19.83
CA GLU A 58 14.19 17.11 19.43
C GLU A 58 14.27 15.59 19.69
N ARG A 59 13.76 15.14 20.83
CA ARG A 59 13.76 13.73 21.21
C ARG A 59 12.75 12.87 20.46
N HIS A 60 11.57 13.41 20.15
CA HIS A 60 10.43 12.61 19.70
C HIS A 60 10.06 12.81 18.21
N ALA A 61 10.54 13.85 17.54
CA ALA A 61 10.13 14.16 16.16
C ALA A 61 10.43 13.04 15.16
N ALA A 62 11.58 12.35 15.29
CA ALA A 62 11.93 11.23 14.43
C ALA A 62 10.96 10.05 14.63
N ASN A 63 10.66 9.71 15.89
CA ASN A 63 9.74 8.64 16.23
C ASN A 63 8.31 8.94 15.76
N TYR A 64 7.85 10.20 15.89
CA TYR A 64 6.54 10.61 15.37
C TYR A 64 6.43 10.45 13.86
N ARG A 65 7.49 10.80 13.11
CA ARG A 65 7.51 10.56 11.67
C ARG A 65 7.42 9.07 11.34
N GLN A 66 8.19 8.24 12.05
CA GLN A 66 8.18 6.80 11.83
C GLN A 66 6.83 6.16 12.19
N GLU A 67 6.22 6.57 13.30
CA GLU A 67 4.89 6.10 13.72
C GLU A 67 3.81 6.52 12.73
N TRP A 68 3.87 7.76 12.25
CA TRP A 68 2.97 8.24 11.20
C TRP A 68 3.12 7.39 9.94
N GLN A 69 4.36 7.11 9.49
CA GLN A 69 4.61 6.26 8.31
C GLN A 69 4.01 4.86 8.47
N LYS A 70 4.14 4.25 9.66
CA LYS A 70 3.61 2.91 9.95
C LYS A 70 2.08 2.84 9.93
N GLN A 71 1.40 3.91 10.32
CA GLN A 71 -0.06 3.93 10.46
C GLN A 71 -0.76 4.47 9.20
N VAL A 72 -0.22 5.53 8.62
CA VAL A 72 -0.90 6.29 7.55
C VAL A 72 -0.62 5.69 6.18
N LEU A 73 0.62 5.28 5.88
CA LEU A 73 0.97 4.78 4.55
C LEU A 73 0.21 3.51 4.14
N PRO A 74 0.06 2.48 4.99
CA PRO A 74 -0.74 1.32 4.63
C PRO A 74 -2.21 1.67 4.36
N ARG A 75 -2.77 2.62 5.11
CA ARG A 75 -4.16 3.05 4.96
C ARG A 75 -4.36 3.82 3.66
N GLN A 76 -3.49 4.76 3.34
CA GLN A 76 -3.51 5.48 2.07
C GLN A 76 -3.32 4.55 0.88
N ALA A 77 -2.37 3.62 0.98
CA ALA A 77 -2.13 2.62 -0.05
C ALA A 77 -3.36 1.71 -0.23
N ALA A 78 -4.03 1.33 0.87
CA ALA A 78 -5.26 0.56 0.82
C ALA A 78 -6.43 1.34 0.21
N GLU A 79 -6.50 2.66 0.33
CA GLU A 79 -7.59 3.45 -0.28
C GLU A 79 -7.47 3.56 -1.81
N LYS A 80 -6.27 3.36 -2.37
CA LYS A 80 -6.07 3.35 -3.83
C LYS A 80 -6.73 2.11 -4.46
N ARG A 81 -7.48 2.36 -5.53
CA ARG A 81 -8.14 1.33 -6.33
C ARG A 81 -7.48 1.22 -7.69
N CYS A 82 -7.38 0.01 -8.21
CA CYS A 82 -6.94 -0.23 -9.58
C CYS A 82 -8.14 -0.03 -10.52
N SER A 83 -8.23 1.12 -11.19
CA SER A 83 -9.33 1.45 -12.13
C SER A 83 -9.49 0.41 -13.24
N ASP A 84 -8.35 -0.10 -13.74
CA ASP A 84 -8.29 -1.00 -14.90
C ASP A 84 -7.59 -2.32 -14.54
N CYS A 85 -7.90 -2.90 -13.39
CA CYS A 85 -7.19 -4.09 -12.95
C CYS A 85 -7.53 -5.31 -13.84
N PRO A 86 -6.57 -5.87 -14.59
CA PRO A 86 -6.82 -7.09 -15.38
C PRO A 86 -7.04 -8.33 -14.50
N LEU A 87 -6.78 -8.20 -13.19
CA LEU A 87 -6.95 -9.22 -12.15
C LEU A 87 -8.22 -9.03 -11.33
N ALA A 88 -8.99 -7.97 -11.53
CA ALA A 88 -10.29 -7.84 -10.88
C ALA A 88 -11.17 -9.00 -11.36
N ALA A 89 -11.47 -9.93 -10.45
CA ALA A 89 -12.53 -10.89 -10.72
C ALA A 89 -13.80 -10.10 -11.03
N THR A 90 -14.54 -10.55 -12.04
CA THR A 90 -15.85 -10.04 -12.42
C THR A 90 -16.79 -10.17 -11.21
N GLY A 91 -16.79 -9.19 -10.31
CA GLY A 91 -17.54 -9.28 -9.06
C GLY A 91 -17.00 -8.37 -7.96
N GLY A 92 -17.53 -7.15 -7.89
CA GLY A 92 -17.87 -6.39 -6.68
C GLY A 92 -16.83 -6.08 -5.59
N GLU A 93 -15.66 -6.73 -5.53
CA GLU A 93 -14.65 -6.46 -4.51
C GLU A 93 -13.89 -5.17 -4.82
N GLN A 94 -13.71 -4.34 -3.79
CA GLN A 94 -13.13 -2.99 -3.94
C GLN A 94 -11.62 -3.00 -4.27
N HIS A 95 -10.94 -4.14 -4.09
CA HIS A 95 -9.50 -4.31 -4.30
C HIS A 95 -9.17 -5.66 -4.95
N CYS A 96 -8.21 -5.67 -5.87
CA CYS A 96 -7.73 -6.91 -6.49
C CYS A 96 -6.81 -7.71 -5.54
N ASP A 97 -6.71 -9.02 -5.78
CA ASP A 97 -5.89 -9.93 -4.96
C ASP A 97 -4.44 -9.48 -4.79
N ILE A 98 -3.81 -9.08 -5.91
CA ILE A 98 -2.42 -8.60 -5.89
C ILE A 98 -2.24 -7.37 -5.02
N HIS A 99 -3.24 -6.47 -4.97
CA HIS A 99 -3.19 -5.27 -4.13
C HIS A 99 -3.28 -5.64 -2.65
N ARG A 100 -4.15 -6.58 -2.29
CA ARG A 100 -4.24 -7.08 -0.91
C ARG A 100 -2.94 -7.71 -0.43
N GLU A 101 -2.35 -8.59 -1.25
CA GLU A 101 -1.06 -9.22 -0.94
C GLU A 101 0.07 -8.20 -0.82
N TRP A 102 0.13 -7.20 -1.72
CA TRP A 102 1.13 -6.15 -1.68
C TRP A 102 1.02 -5.26 -0.42
N ILE A 103 -0.21 -4.93 0.00
CA ILE A 103 -0.44 -4.15 1.23
C ILE A 103 0.09 -4.90 2.47
N GLN A 104 -0.09 -6.21 2.56
CA GLN A 104 0.47 -7.00 3.66
C GLN A 104 2.00 -6.97 3.66
N LEU A 105 2.62 -7.09 2.49
CA LEU A 105 4.07 -7.00 2.36
C LEU A 105 4.60 -5.62 2.80
N LEU A 106 3.91 -4.53 2.41
CA LEU A 106 4.22 -3.17 2.83
C LEU A 106 4.09 -2.99 4.35
N GLN A 107 3.06 -3.57 4.97
CA GLN A 107 2.89 -3.53 6.42
C GLN A 107 4.02 -4.25 7.15
N ASN A 108 4.44 -5.42 6.67
CA ASN A 108 5.56 -6.16 7.27
C ASN A 108 6.86 -5.38 7.18
N TYR A 109 7.10 -4.71 6.04
CA TYR A 109 8.25 -3.83 5.86
C TYR A 109 8.23 -2.65 6.83
N LEU A 110 7.12 -1.92 6.91
CA LEU A 110 6.96 -0.77 7.81
C LEU A 110 7.07 -1.16 9.28
N LYS A 111 6.68 -2.38 9.65
CA LYS A 111 6.83 -2.93 11.01
C LYS A 111 8.24 -3.46 11.31
N ASN A 112 9.19 -3.29 10.39
CA ASN A 112 10.56 -3.84 10.47
C ASN A 112 10.59 -5.37 10.64
N GLN A 113 9.56 -6.09 10.16
CA GLN A 113 9.52 -7.56 10.20
C GLN A 113 10.30 -8.17 9.03
N ILE A 114 10.44 -7.41 7.94
CA ILE A 114 11.28 -7.74 6.78
C ILE A 114 12.13 -6.53 6.45
N ASP A 115 13.34 -6.76 5.93
CA ASP A 115 14.23 -5.70 5.47
C ASP A 115 13.91 -5.29 4.01
N SER A 116 14.60 -4.25 3.53
CA SER A 116 14.41 -3.71 2.18
C SER A 116 14.72 -4.73 1.08
N ARG A 117 15.68 -5.63 1.30
CA ARG A 117 16.06 -6.66 0.32
C ARG A 117 14.94 -7.70 0.19
N VAL A 118 14.43 -8.19 1.32
CA VAL A 118 13.33 -9.15 1.36
C VAL A 118 12.07 -8.52 0.76
N TYR A 119 11.75 -7.27 1.13
CA TYR A 119 10.59 -6.57 0.55
C TYR A 119 10.65 -6.51 -0.98
N VAL A 120 11.79 -6.09 -1.56
CA VAL A 120 11.93 -5.98 -3.02
C VAL A 120 11.81 -7.34 -3.69
N GLN A 121 12.45 -8.38 -3.13
CA GLN A 121 12.39 -9.73 -3.67
C GLN A 121 10.95 -10.27 -3.69
N GLU A 122 10.25 -10.20 -2.57
CA GLU A 122 8.87 -10.69 -2.44
C GLU A 122 7.89 -9.87 -3.30
N ALA A 123 8.11 -8.57 -3.43
CA ALA A 123 7.29 -7.72 -4.30
C ALA A 123 7.45 -8.12 -5.78
N LEU A 124 8.68 -8.38 -6.24
CA LEU A 124 8.93 -8.83 -7.60
C LEU A 124 8.36 -10.24 -7.85
N GLU A 125 8.44 -11.13 -6.87
CA GLU A 125 7.89 -12.48 -6.95
C GLU A 125 6.36 -12.44 -7.03
N LEU A 126 5.72 -11.59 -6.23
CA LEU A 126 4.28 -11.34 -6.29
C LEU A 126 3.85 -10.88 -7.69
N LEU A 127 4.54 -9.89 -8.27
CA LEU A 127 4.28 -9.40 -9.62
C LEU A 127 4.45 -10.50 -10.67
N ARG A 128 5.52 -11.31 -10.57
CA ARG A 128 5.80 -12.42 -11.48
C ARG A 128 4.66 -13.45 -11.47
N ARG A 129 4.28 -13.91 -10.28
CA ARG A 129 3.23 -14.92 -10.09
C ARG A 129 1.90 -14.49 -10.72
N HIS A 130 1.47 -13.25 -10.45
CA HIS A 130 0.22 -12.71 -10.98
C HIS A 130 0.28 -12.45 -12.49
N LYS A 131 1.44 -12.06 -13.02
CA LYS A 131 1.65 -11.94 -14.48
C LYS A 131 1.53 -13.29 -15.19
N ASP A 132 2.11 -14.34 -14.63
CA ASP A 132 2.03 -15.68 -15.21
C ASP A 132 0.61 -16.23 -15.15
N GLN A 133 -0.12 -16.01 -14.05
CA GLN A 133 -1.55 -16.33 -13.96
C GLN A 133 -2.39 -15.63 -15.02
N LEU A 134 -2.14 -14.34 -15.28
CA LEU A 134 -2.81 -13.61 -16.36
C LEU A 134 -2.55 -14.23 -17.73
N ARG A 135 -1.30 -14.62 -18.01
CA ARG A 135 -0.93 -15.27 -19.27
C ARG A 135 -1.66 -16.60 -19.44
N PHE A 136 -1.72 -17.43 -18.40
CA PHE A 136 -2.47 -18.69 -18.43
C PHE A 136 -3.97 -18.47 -18.65
N ARG A 137 -4.58 -17.50 -17.96
CA ARG A 137 -6.00 -17.15 -18.17
C ARG A 137 -6.27 -16.68 -19.61
N GLN A 138 -5.37 -15.87 -20.18
CA GLN A 138 -5.49 -15.40 -21.56
C GLN A 138 -5.33 -16.55 -22.57
N ALA A 139 -4.35 -17.44 -22.38
CA ALA A 139 -4.15 -18.60 -23.24
C ALA A 139 -5.36 -19.56 -23.21
N ASN A 140 -5.90 -19.85 -22.02
CA ASN A 140 -7.08 -20.70 -21.88
C ASN A 140 -8.33 -20.09 -22.53
N ARG A 141 -8.55 -18.78 -22.40
CA ARG A 141 -9.66 -18.08 -23.10
C ARG A 141 -9.56 -18.20 -24.63
N VAL A 142 -8.34 -18.14 -25.18
CA VAL A 142 -8.11 -18.33 -26.62
C VAL A 142 -8.40 -19.77 -27.03
N HIS A 143 -8.08 -20.76 -26.19
CA HIS A 143 -8.40 -22.16 -26.45
C HIS A 143 -9.90 -22.47 -26.37
N GLU A 144 -10.63 -21.95 -25.38
CA GLU A 144 -12.09 -22.09 -25.28
C GLU A 144 -12.82 -21.47 -26.49
N ASN A 145 -12.48 -20.23 -26.85
CA ASN A 145 -13.07 -19.56 -28.03
C ASN A 145 -12.73 -20.25 -29.36
N ARG A 146 -11.65 -21.03 -29.43
CA ARG A 146 -11.26 -21.78 -30.63
C ARG A 146 -11.88 -23.18 -30.68
N GLY A 147 -12.26 -23.74 -29.53
CA GLY A 147 -13.02 -25.00 -29.42
C GLY A 147 -14.46 -24.87 -29.89
N ASP A 148 -15.10 -23.71 -29.66
CA ASP A 148 -16.48 -23.45 -30.10
C ASP A 148 -16.64 -23.19 -31.61
N LEU A 149 -15.56 -22.86 -32.31
CA LEU A 149 -15.56 -22.68 -33.77
C LEU A 149 -15.37 -24.01 -34.55
N SER A 150 -15.18 -25.14 -33.87
CA SER A 150 -14.91 -26.44 -34.52
C SER A 150 -16.14 -27.35 -34.66
N CYS A 151 -17.32 -26.93 -34.20
CA CYS A 151 -18.54 -27.75 -34.23
C CYS A 151 -19.64 -27.12 -35.11
N HIS A 152 -19.34 -26.82 -36.37
CA HIS A 152 -20.38 -26.63 -37.38
C HIS A 152 -19.93 -27.21 -38.73
N VAL A 153 -19.78 -28.54 -38.78
CA VAL A 153 -19.83 -29.27 -40.06
C VAL A 153 -21.28 -29.66 -40.27
N SER A 154 -22.01 -28.86 -41.06
CA SER A 154 -23.29 -29.26 -41.63
C SER A 154 -23.04 -30.38 -42.64
N PRO A 155 -23.72 -31.54 -42.54
CA PRO A 155 -23.75 -32.49 -43.64
C PRO A 155 -24.91 -32.12 -44.57
N GLU A 156 -24.61 -31.46 -45.69
CA GLU A 156 -25.51 -31.52 -46.85
C GLU A 156 -25.24 -32.79 -47.66
N ARG A 157 -26.31 -33.59 -47.78
CA ARG A 157 -26.72 -34.43 -48.93
C ARG A 157 -25.80 -35.58 -49.40
N ALA A 158 -26.31 -36.80 -49.25
CA ALA A 158 -26.28 -37.80 -50.31
C ALA A 158 -27.43 -38.82 -50.09
N GLY A 159 -28.29 -38.99 -51.09
CA GLY A 159 -29.32 -40.05 -51.15
C GLY A 159 -30.72 -39.51 -51.39
#